data_AF-A0A2E2D6I6-F1
#
_entry.id   AF-A0A2E2D6I6-F1
#
_cell.length_a   1.000
_cell.length_b   1.000
_cell.length_c   1.000
_cell.angle_alpha   90.00
_cell.angle_beta   90.00
_cell.angle_gamma   90.00
#
_symmetry.space_group_name_H-M   'P 1'
#
loop_
_entity.id
_entity.type
_entity.pdbx_description
1 polymer ?
#
loop_
_entity_poly.entity_id
_entity_poly.type
_entity_poly.pdbx_seq_one_letter_code
_entity_poly.pdbx_strand_id
1 'polypeptide(L)'
;MVWVRNYEEFVLFIERYGIPQAISFDHDLGDSHYTPEKYWSDYNVSKLYQDLQTHSEKTGLDCVKFIINYFLDEDVDVFPVMYFHSANPVGKDNMENLWNNFLKFKDKL
;
A
#
# COMPACT_ATOMS: atom_id res chain seq x y z
N MET A 1 -7.94 15.47 7.48
CA MET A 1 -7.72 14.01 7.46
C MET A 1 -9.03 13.38 7.02
N VAL A 2 -9.00 12.53 5.99
CA VAL A 2 -10.16 11.80 5.48
C VAL A 2 -9.86 10.32 5.63
N TRP A 3 -10.85 9.55 6.10
CA TRP A 3 -10.73 8.11 6.27
C TRP A 3 -11.34 7.41 5.07
N VAL A 4 -10.59 6.46 4.52
CA VAL A 4 -10.95 5.65 3.37
C VAL A 4 -10.80 4.21 3.81
N ARG A 5 -11.84 3.40 3.68
CA ARG A 5 -11.93 2.11 4.37
C ARG A 5 -11.62 0.90 3.51
N ASN A 6 -11.69 1.05 2.19
CA ASN A 6 -11.43 -0.02 1.25
C ASN A 6 -10.87 0.53 -0.08
N TYR A 7 -10.44 -0.38 -0.95
CA TYR A 7 -9.87 -0.01 -2.25
C TYR A 7 -10.85 0.78 -3.13
N GLU A 8 -12.14 0.47 -3.10
CA GLU A 8 -13.14 1.17 -3.92
C GLU A 8 -13.31 2.62 -3.48
N GLU A 9 -13.46 2.85 -2.18
CA GLU A 9 -13.48 4.20 -1.60
C GLU A 9 -12.18 4.97 -1.91
N PHE A 10 -11.04 4.28 -1.94
CA PHE A 10 -9.74 4.87 -2.27
C PHE A 10 -9.72 5.39 -3.70
N VAL A 11 -10.07 4.54 -4.67
CA VAL A 11 -10.15 4.92 -6.08
C VAL A 11 -11.12 6.07 -6.27
N LEU A 12 -12.33 5.97 -5.72
CA LEU A 12 -13.35 7.01 -5.84
C LEU A 12 -12.90 8.35 -5.23
N PHE A 13 -12.15 8.32 -4.13
CA PHE A 13 -11.59 9.52 -3.54
C PHE A 13 -10.56 10.17 -4.46
N ILE A 14 -9.60 9.40 -4.98
CA ILE A 14 -8.56 9.92 -5.88
C ILE A 14 -9.17 10.45 -7.18
N GLU A 15 -10.11 9.74 -7.79
CA GLU A 15 -10.78 10.19 -9.02
C GLU A 15 -11.56 11.49 -8.81
N ARG A 16 -12.13 11.69 -7.63
CA ARG A 16 -12.95 12.87 -7.32
C ARG A 16 -12.14 14.09 -6.87
N TYR A 17 -11.06 13.88 -6.12
CA TYR A 17 -10.32 14.96 -5.45
C TYR A 17 -8.86 15.08 -5.87
N GLY A 18 -8.36 14.13 -6.67
CA GLY A 18 -6.95 14.01 -7.03
C GLY A 18 -6.12 13.33 -5.92
N ILE A 19 -4.82 13.17 -6.21
CA ILE A 19 -3.84 12.63 -5.26
C ILE A 19 -3.55 13.70 -4.19
N PRO A 20 -3.76 13.42 -2.88
CA PRO A 20 -3.45 14.36 -1.82
C PRO A 20 -1.93 14.46 -1.59
N GLN A 21 -1.48 15.49 -0.88
CA GLN A 21 -0.04 15.69 -0.59
C GLN A 21 0.58 14.59 0.29
N ALA A 22 -0.24 13.90 1.10
CA ALA A 22 0.23 12.79 1.93
C ALA A 22 -0.87 11.73 2.05
N ILE A 23 -0.44 10.47 2.08
CA ILE A 23 -1.30 9.29 2.28
C ILE A 23 -0.68 8.44 3.37
N SER A 24 -1.50 8.05 4.34
CA SER A 24 -1.11 7.17 5.43
C SER A 24 -1.91 5.87 5.33
N PHE A 25 -1.21 4.77 5.08
CA PHE A 25 -1.76 3.43 5.12
C PHE A 25 -1.67 2.94 6.56
N ASP A 26 -2.76 3.09 7.27
CA ASP A 26 -2.98 2.49 8.57
C ASP A 26 -3.80 1.23 8.33
N HIS A 27 -3.17 0.06 8.48
CA HIS A 27 -3.76 -1.27 8.32
C HIS A 27 -4.03 -1.76 6.87
N ASP A 28 -3.98 -3.08 6.65
CA ASP A 28 -4.48 -3.72 5.43
C ASP A 28 -6.00 -3.46 5.35
N LEU A 29 -6.51 -3.12 4.17
CA LEU A 29 -7.90 -2.67 3.97
C LEU A 29 -8.99 -3.71 4.27
N GLY A 30 -8.62 -4.89 4.81
CA GLY A 30 -9.58 -5.89 5.30
C GLY A 30 -8.96 -6.92 6.26
N ASP A 31 -9.81 -7.47 7.14
CA ASP A 31 -9.47 -8.42 8.22
C ASP A 31 -8.82 -9.73 7.72
N SER A 32 -9.05 -10.07 6.46
CA SER A 32 -8.57 -11.28 5.80
C SER A 32 -7.03 -11.37 5.73
N HIS A 33 -6.35 -10.23 5.80
CA HIS A 33 -4.89 -10.11 5.65
C HIS A 33 -4.13 -10.06 6.97
N TYR A 34 -4.78 -10.33 8.10
CA TYR A 34 -4.12 -10.29 9.40
C TYR A 34 -3.21 -11.50 9.61
N THR A 35 -1.92 -11.26 9.83
CA THR A 35 -1.05 -12.27 10.44
C THR A 35 -1.37 -12.33 11.93
N PRO A 36 -1.70 -13.50 12.53
CA PRO A 36 -1.89 -13.63 13.96
C PRO A 36 -0.74 -13.02 14.77
N GLU A 37 -1.06 -12.33 15.87
CA GLU A 37 -0.10 -11.58 16.70
C GLU A 37 1.13 -12.42 17.11
N LYS A 38 0.90 -13.71 17.41
CA LYS A 38 1.97 -14.67 17.74
C LYS A 38 3.05 -14.86 16.65
N TYR A 39 2.81 -14.41 15.43
CA TYR A 39 3.73 -14.53 14.32
C TYR A 39 4.41 -13.20 13.96
N TRP A 40 3.97 -12.07 14.52
CA TRP A 40 4.49 -10.74 14.17
C TRP A 40 5.99 -10.57 14.38
N SER A 41 6.55 -11.21 15.42
CA SER A 41 7.97 -11.12 15.74
C SER A 41 8.87 -11.99 14.87
N ASP A 42 8.30 -12.89 14.06
CA ASP A 42 9.05 -13.76 13.15
C ASP A 42 8.58 -13.52 11.70
N TYR A 43 9.44 -12.84 10.95
CA TYR A 43 9.16 -12.49 9.57
C TYR A 43 8.93 -13.71 8.67
N ASN A 44 9.71 -14.78 8.84
CA ASN A 44 9.60 -15.96 7.99
C ASN A 44 8.29 -16.71 8.24
N VAL A 45 7.88 -16.78 9.51
CA VAL A 45 6.60 -17.38 9.89
C VAL A 45 5.43 -16.51 9.43
N SER A 46 5.53 -15.18 9.57
CA SER A 46 4.55 -14.23 9.03
C SER A 46 4.38 -14.39 7.52
N LYS A 47 5.48 -14.47 6.79
CA LYS A 47 5.48 -14.66 5.34
C LYS A 47 4.85 -15.99 4.94
N LEU A 48 5.27 -17.10 5.57
CA LEU A 48 4.68 -18.41 5.30
C LEU A 48 3.17 -18.42 5.58
N TYR A 49 2.73 -17.78 6.67
CA TYR A 49 1.30 -17.67 6.99
C TYR A 49 0.54 -16.92 5.90
N GLN A 50 1.07 -15.80 5.43
CA GLN A 50 0.46 -14.99 4.37
C GLN A 50 0.45 -15.71 3.02
N ASP A 51 1.54 -16.39 2.66
CA ASP A 51 1.67 -17.16 1.41
C ASP A 51 0.67 -18.33 1.34
N LEU A 52 0.18 -18.81 2.49
CA LEU A 52 -0.84 -19.86 2.57
C LEU A 52 -2.28 -19.34 2.47
N GLN A 53 -2.50 -18.03 2.59
CA GLN A 53 -3.82 -17.43 2.45
C GLN A 53 -4.15 -17.21 0.97
N THR A 54 -5.42 -17.45 0.60
CA THR A 54 -5.95 -16.97 -0.68
C THR A 54 -6.75 -15.71 -0.40
N HIS A 55 -6.19 -14.57 -0.78
CA HIS A 55 -6.82 -13.29 -0.58
C HIS A 55 -7.62 -12.88 -1.82
N SER A 56 -8.92 -12.70 -1.68
CA SER A 56 -9.78 -12.18 -2.74
C SER A 56 -9.96 -10.66 -2.70
N GLU A 57 -9.55 -10.04 -1.59
CA GLU A 57 -9.76 -8.63 -1.30
C GLU A 57 -8.52 -7.80 -1.66
N LYS A 58 -8.74 -6.61 -2.22
CA LYS A 58 -7.67 -5.69 -2.58
C LYS A 58 -7.08 -5.03 -1.34
N THR A 59 -5.76 -4.93 -1.31
CA THR A 59 -4.98 -4.49 -0.14
C THR A 59 -4.46 -3.06 -0.29
N GLY A 60 -3.75 -2.57 0.73
CA GLY A 60 -2.97 -1.34 0.63
C GLY A 60 -1.94 -1.41 -0.51
N LEU A 61 -1.39 -2.59 -0.81
CA LEU A 61 -0.48 -2.79 -1.94
C LEU A 61 -1.15 -2.45 -3.28
N ASP A 62 -2.43 -2.79 -3.44
CA ASP A 62 -3.17 -2.47 -4.66
C ASP A 62 -3.46 -0.98 -4.78
N CYS A 63 -3.67 -0.28 -3.66
CA CYS A 63 -3.75 1.19 -3.65
C CYS A 63 -2.42 1.83 -4.05
N VAL A 64 -1.28 1.31 -3.57
CA VAL A 64 0.05 1.80 -4.00
C VAL A 64 0.25 1.59 -5.50
N LYS A 65 -0.11 0.43 -6.05
CA LYS A 65 -0.07 0.18 -7.50
C LYS A 65 -0.94 1.16 -8.27
N PHE A 66 -2.13 1.47 -7.76
CA PHE A 66 -3.02 2.46 -8.37
C PHE A 66 -2.35 3.85 -8.45
N ILE A 67 -1.74 4.30 -7.35
CA ILE A 67 -1.00 5.59 -7.31
C ILE A 67 0.18 5.57 -8.28
N ILE A 68 0.96 4.49 -8.30
CA ILE A 68 2.10 4.37 -9.23
C ILE A 68 1.62 4.47 -10.67
N ASN A 69 0.56 3.74 -11.04
CA ASN A 69 -0.01 3.80 -12.38
C ASN A 69 -0.53 5.19 -12.73
N TYR A 70 -1.11 5.90 -11.75
CA TYR A 70 -1.55 7.29 -11.92
C TYR A 70 -0.39 8.21 -12.33
N PHE A 71 0.83 7.94 -11.86
CA PHE A 71 2.00 8.77 -12.12
C PHE A 71 2.97 8.20 -13.17
N LEU A 72 2.75 6.98 -13.67
CA LEU A 72 3.76 6.28 -14.46
C LEU A 72 4.08 7.02 -15.77
N ASP A 73 3.04 7.48 -16.46
CA ASP A 73 3.14 8.18 -17.75
C ASP A 73 3.12 9.71 -17.62
N GLU A 74 2.96 10.23 -16.40
CA GLU A 74 2.94 11.66 -16.12
C GLU A 74 4.36 12.21 -15.92
N ASP A 75 4.62 13.39 -16.49
CA ASP A 75 5.84 14.17 -16.30
C ASP A 75 5.67 15.10 -15.09
N VAL A 76 5.61 14.49 -13.91
CA VAL A 76 5.42 15.21 -12.63
C VAL A 76 6.52 14.85 -11.64
N ASP A 77 7.08 15.88 -11.01
CA ASP A 77 8.17 15.76 -10.04
C ASP A 77 7.70 15.85 -8.58
N VAL A 78 6.39 15.98 -8.36
CA VAL A 78 5.79 16.12 -7.03
C VAL A 78 4.94 14.90 -6.73
N PHE A 79 5.47 14.03 -5.87
CA PHE A 79 4.80 12.82 -5.40
C PHE A 79 4.22 13.01 -3.99
N PRO A 80 3.16 12.27 -3.63
CA PRO A 80 2.65 12.25 -2.26
C PRO A 80 3.69 11.69 -1.29
N VAL A 81 3.69 12.20 -0.07
CA VAL A 81 4.38 11.54 1.04
C VAL A 81 3.58 10.30 1.46
N MET A 82 4.22 9.13 1.48
CA MET A 82 3.58 7.87 1.81
C MET A 82 4.05 7.36 3.16
N TYR A 83 3.11 7.10 4.07
CA TYR A 83 3.38 6.47 5.37
C TYR A 83 2.77 5.07 5.41
N PHE A 84 3.53 4.08 5.90
CA PHE A 84 3.11 2.69 5.97
C PHE A 84 3.14 2.18 7.42
N HIS A 85 1.98 2.18 8.05
CA HIS A 85 1.75 1.73 9.41
C HIS A 85 0.91 0.44 9.36
N SER A 86 1.55 -0.70 9.12
CA SER A 86 0.88 -2.01 9.13
C SER A 86 1.46 -2.93 10.18
N ALA A 87 0.58 -3.65 10.88
CA ALA A 87 0.93 -4.71 11.81
C ALA A 87 1.35 -6.00 11.08
N ASN A 88 1.07 -6.12 9.78
CA ASN A 88 1.58 -7.14 8.89
C ASN A 88 2.95 -6.69 8.33
N PRO A 89 4.08 -7.17 8.86
CA PRO A 89 5.40 -6.70 8.44
C PRO A 89 5.68 -7.00 6.95
N VAL A 90 5.13 -8.09 6.43
CA VAL A 90 5.30 -8.48 5.01
C VAL A 90 4.52 -7.54 4.10
N GLY A 91 3.28 -7.21 4.46
CA GLY A 91 2.45 -6.24 3.73
C GLY A 91 3.09 -4.86 3.72
N LYS A 92 3.61 -4.42 4.87
CA LYS A 92 4.35 -3.16 5.00
C LYS A 92 5.57 -3.12 4.07
N ASP A 93 6.44 -4.13 4.15
CA ASP A 93 7.65 -4.21 3.33
C ASP A 93 7.32 -4.20 1.83
N ASN A 94 6.26 -4.91 1.42
CA ASN A 94 5.84 -4.94 0.03
C ASN A 94 5.44 -3.54 -0.47
N MET A 95 4.66 -2.79 0.32
CA MET A 95 4.25 -1.43 -0.04
C MET A 95 5.44 -0.46 -0.05
N GLU A 96 6.28 -0.48 0.99
CA GLU A 96 7.46 0.38 1.10
C GLU A 96 8.44 0.13 -0.05
N ASN A 97 8.77 -1.14 -0.33
CA ASN A 97 9.71 -1.48 -1.40
C ASN A 97 9.16 -1.10 -2.77
N LEU A 98 7.87 -1.34 -3.02
CA LEU A 98 7.24 -0.98 -4.30
C LEU A 98 7.29 0.53 -4.54
N TRP A 99 6.90 1.32 -3.53
CA TRP A 99 6.92 2.78 -3.63
C TRP A 99 8.34 3.33 -3.80
N ASN A 100 9.30 2.86 -2.99
CA ASN A 100 10.70 3.29 -3.08
C ASN A 100 11.34 2.92 -4.43
N ASN A 101 10.97 1.78 -5.01
CA ASN A 101 11.47 1.40 -6.33
C ASN A 101 10.89 2.29 -7.44
N PHE A 102 9.62 2.69 -7.33
CA PHE A 102 9.02 3.65 -8.26
C PHE A 102 9.70 5.01 -8.20
N LEU A 103 9.94 5.56 -7.01
CA LEU A 103 10.66 6.84 -6.85
C LEU A 103 12.06 6.76 -7.49
N LYS A 104 12.83 5.70 -7.20
CA LYS A 104 14.15 5.46 -7.82
C LYS A 104 14.09 5.30 -9.34
N PHE A 105 12.98 4.84 -9.89
CA PHE A 105 12.78 4.73 -11.33
C PHE A 105 12.56 6.11 -11.95
N LYS A 106 11.70 6.93 -11.35
CA LYS A 106 11.44 8.31 -11.80
C LYS A 106 12.68 9.21 -11.64
N ASP A 107 13.45 9.09 -10.56
CA ASP A 107 14.70 9.84 -10.36
C ASP A 107 15.78 9.56 -11.42
N LYS A 108 15.67 8.46 -12.18
CA LYS A 108 16.63 8.06 -13.22
C LYS A 108 16.19 8.47 -14.63
N LEU A 109 14.94 8.92 -14.80
CA LEU A 109 14.41 9.45 -16.06
C LEU A 109 14.76 10.94 -16.15
#